data_AF-A0A9E3Q9W9-F1
#
_entry.id   AF-A0A9E3Q9W9-F1
#
_cell.length_a   1.000
_cell.length_b   1.000
_cell.length_c   1.000
_cell.angle_alpha   90.00
_cell.angle_beta   90.00
_cell.angle_gamma   90.00
#
_symmetry.space_group_name_H-M   'P 1'
#
loop_
_entity.id
_entity.type
_entity.pdbx_description
1 polymer ?
#
loop_
_entity_poly.entity_id
_entity_poly.type
_entity_poly.pdbx_seq_one_letter_code
_entity_poly.pdbx_strand_id
1 'polypeptide(L)'
;MLKRDWKREWIRWVAAGVLLVGCVARAATEGAPATGTVEEWLRRARDAQSRGLMKQASEFAGRAIEVGPADPRGYQVRAHLAERMRQYIQAELDFGRVIELLPDDPASYFQRGLVRLRLLNFAGSAADFDRCVVLRPAREPELWQRGIALFYAGRFAEGRRQFESHRTVNPNDVENSAWHFACISRVDGPGVARAQWMPVRGDERVPMAEIQELMSGSGSVEAVLEAVEAVTDGAGRSRAQLYGHLYLSMYYGAHGRREEEARHAVQAAKAGNGLGLMGDIAQVHSDWVAARLSGR
;
A
#
# COMPACT_ATOMS: atom_id res chain seq x y z
N MET A 1 -30.12 31.13 -49.21
CA MET A 1 -30.90 30.89 -47.98
C MET A 1 -31.19 29.40 -47.88
N LEU A 2 -30.41 28.65 -47.10
CA LEU A 2 -30.70 27.24 -46.77
C LEU A 2 -30.07 26.96 -45.41
N LYS A 3 -30.92 26.94 -44.37
CA LYS A 3 -30.54 26.59 -42.99
C LYS A 3 -30.29 25.08 -42.95
N ARG A 4 -29.04 24.67 -42.70
CA ARG A 4 -28.70 23.27 -42.37
C ARG A 4 -29.25 22.97 -40.98
N ASP A 5 -30.13 21.97 -40.91
CA ASP A 5 -30.86 21.58 -39.70
C ASP A 5 -30.06 20.53 -38.91
N TRP A 6 -29.24 21.01 -37.98
CA TRP A 6 -28.32 20.20 -37.16
C TRP A 6 -29.01 19.20 -36.22
N LYS A 7 -30.34 19.31 -36.02
CA LYS A 7 -31.10 18.39 -35.16
C LYS A 7 -31.28 16.99 -35.77
N ARG A 8 -31.21 16.85 -37.11
CA ARG A 8 -31.34 15.54 -37.78
C ARG A 8 -30.05 14.72 -37.83
N GLU A 9 -28.89 15.34 -37.70
CA GLU A 9 -27.60 14.63 -37.62
C GLU A 9 -27.31 14.10 -36.21
N TRP A 10 -27.82 14.74 -35.16
CA TRP A 10 -27.67 14.30 -33.76
C TRP A 10 -28.34 12.94 -33.49
N ILE A 11 -29.52 12.69 -34.07
CA ILE A 11 -30.28 11.43 -33.90
C ILE A 11 -29.55 10.24 -34.55
N ARG A 12 -28.72 10.48 -35.58
CA ARG A 12 -27.92 9.42 -36.23
C ARG A 12 -26.70 8.99 -35.38
N TRP A 13 -26.17 9.87 -34.53
CA TRP A 13 -25.07 9.53 -33.61
C TRP A 13 -25.56 8.88 -32.31
N VAL A 14 -26.76 9.24 -31.82
CA VAL A 14 -27.34 8.60 -30.63
C VAL A 14 -27.82 7.17 -30.92
N ALA A 15 -28.29 6.88 -32.15
CA ALA A 15 -28.68 5.52 -32.53
C ALA A 15 -27.49 4.57 -32.84
N ALA A 16 -26.31 5.12 -33.17
CA ALA A 16 -25.08 4.33 -33.32
C ALA A 16 -24.33 4.12 -31.99
N GLY A 17 -24.60 4.94 -30.97
CA GLY A 17 -23.99 4.85 -29.64
C GLY A 17 -24.72 3.94 -28.63
N VAL A 18 -25.94 3.50 -28.93
CA VAL A 18 -26.75 2.63 -28.02
C VAL A 18 -26.60 1.13 -28.34
N LEU A 19 -25.85 0.77 -29.40
CA LEU A 19 -25.51 -0.62 -29.74
C LEU A 19 -24.06 -1.02 -29.39
N LEU A 20 -23.40 -0.26 -28.51
CA LEU A 20 -22.06 -0.58 -27.97
C LEU A 20 -22.07 -0.80 -26.45
N VAL A 21 -23.22 -1.20 -25.88
CA VAL A 21 -23.35 -1.72 -24.51
C VAL A 21 -23.63 -3.24 -24.51
N GLY A 22 -23.65 -3.88 -25.67
CA GLY A 22 -23.67 -5.34 -25.80
C GLY A 22 -22.31 -5.86 -26.23
N CYS A 23 -21.78 -6.83 -25.49
CA CYS A 23 -20.68 -7.73 -25.88
C CYS A 23 -19.23 -7.30 -25.58
N VAL A 24 -18.93 -6.86 -24.35
CA VAL A 24 -17.66 -7.24 -23.71
C VAL A 24 -17.98 -8.09 -22.49
N ALA A 25 -18.56 -9.26 -22.74
CA ALA A 25 -18.60 -10.34 -21.77
C ALA A 25 -18.23 -11.63 -22.50
N ARG A 26 -17.14 -12.22 -22.01
CA ARG A 26 -16.75 -13.64 -22.16
C ARG A 26 -16.08 -14.04 -23.47
N ALA A 27 -14.83 -13.63 -23.63
CA ALA A 27 -13.82 -14.58 -24.09
C ALA A 27 -13.17 -15.20 -22.84
N ALA A 28 -13.96 -15.95 -22.06
CA ALA A 28 -13.36 -17.02 -21.29
C ALA A 28 -12.94 -18.06 -22.33
N THR A 29 -11.64 -18.33 -22.43
CA THR A 29 -11.19 -19.59 -23.01
C THR A 29 -11.84 -20.68 -22.17
N GLU A 30 -12.99 -21.18 -22.61
CA GLU A 30 -13.64 -22.35 -22.02
C GLU A 30 -12.78 -23.57 -22.39
N GLY A 31 -11.63 -23.68 -21.74
CA GLY A 31 -10.99 -24.96 -21.54
C GLY A 31 -11.95 -25.83 -20.76
N ALA A 32 -11.89 -27.15 -20.97
CA ALA A 32 -12.72 -28.12 -20.27
C ALA A 32 -12.80 -27.79 -18.76
N PRO A 33 -13.99 -27.95 -18.12
CA PRO A 33 -14.15 -27.69 -16.69
C PRO A 33 -13.07 -28.43 -15.91
N ALA A 34 -12.50 -27.77 -14.90
CA ALA A 34 -11.49 -28.41 -14.08
C ALA A 34 -12.06 -29.71 -13.48
N THR A 35 -11.35 -30.81 -13.69
CA THR A 35 -11.62 -32.10 -13.05
C THR A 35 -10.59 -32.33 -11.94
N GLY A 36 -10.89 -33.19 -10.97
CA GLY A 36 -10.01 -33.45 -9.82
C GLY A 36 -10.46 -32.76 -8.53
N THR A 37 -9.59 -32.77 -7.51
CA THR A 37 -9.91 -32.24 -6.17
C THR A 37 -9.24 -30.88 -5.92
N VAL A 38 -9.79 -30.11 -4.98
CA VAL A 38 -9.15 -28.86 -4.50
C VAL A 38 -7.71 -29.13 -4.07
N GLU A 39 -7.48 -30.19 -3.29
CA GLU A 39 -6.14 -30.51 -2.79
C GLU A 39 -5.13 -30.81 -3.90
N GLU A 40 -5.56 -31.51 -4.96
CA GLU A 40 -4.69 -31.79 -6.09
C GLU A 40 -4.26 -30.51 -6.81
N TRP A 41 -5.20 -29.60 -7.09
CA TRP A 41 -4.90 -28.34 -7.75
C TRP A 41 -4.03 -27.42 -6.88
N LEU A 42 -4.27 -27.39 -5.57
CA LEU A 42 -3.41 -26.65 -4.64
C LEU A 42 -2.00 -27.23 -4.56
N ARG A 43 -1.85 -28.56 -4.61
CA ARG A 43 -0.53 -29.20 -4.69
C ARG A 43 0.23 -28.79 -5.96
N ARG A 44 -0.45 -28.76 -7.11
CA ARG A 44 0.12 -28.27 -8.38
C ARG A 44 0.49 -26.78 -8.30
N ALA A 45 -0.37 -25.96 -7.69
CA ALA A 45 -0.07 -24.53 -7.47
C ALA A 45 1.20 -24.34 -6.63
N ARG A 46 1.35 -25.09 -5.54
CA ARG A 46 2.56 -25.06 -4.67
C ARG A 46 3.82 -25.52 -5.41
N ASP A 47 3.72 -26.58 -6.22
CA ASP A 47 4.84 -27.07 -7.03
C ASP A 47 5.25 -26.07 -8.13
N ALA A 48 4.28 -25.44 -8.82
CA ALA A 48 4.58 -24.38 -9.76
C ALA A 48 5.23 -23.16 -9.07
N GLN A 49 4.75 -22.81 -7.87
CA GLN A 49 5.30 -21.72 -7.07
C GLN A 49 6.75 -21.98 -6.64
N SER A 50 7.09 -23.20 -6.21
CA SER A 50 8.46 -23.55 -5.81
C SER A 50 9.44 -23.50 -6.98
N ARG A 51 8.95 -23.68 -8.21
CA ARG A 51 9.71 -23.53 -9.46
C ARG A 51 9.76 -22.10 -9.99
N GLY A 52 9.17 -21.14 -9.29
CA GLY A 52 9.13 -19.73 -9.73
C GLY A 52 8.05 -19.42 -10.78
N LEU A 53 7.19 -20.39 -11.13
CA LEU A 53 6.19 -20.26 -12.21
C LEU A 53 4.91 -19.60 -11.70
N MET A 54 4.99 -18.32 -11.32
CA MET A 54 3.90 -17.60 -10.62
C MET A 54 2.58 -17.57 -11.40
N LYS A 55 2.63 -17.34 -12.72
CA LYS A 55 1.43 -17.33 -13.58
C LYS A 55 0.74 -18.70 -13.59
N GLN A 56 1.52 -19.76 -13.78
CA GLN A 56 1.00 -21.13 -13.78
C GLN A 56 0.46 -21.54 -12.39
N ALA A 57 1.14 -21.13 -11.32
CA ALA A 57 0.65 -21.34 -9.96
C ALA A 57 -0.72 -20.67 -9.75
N SER A 58 -0.91 -19.46 -10.31
CA SER A 58 -2.17 -18.72 -10.24
C SER A 58 -3.27 -19.39 -11.06
N GLU A 59 -2.94 -19.96 -12.22
CA GLU A 59 -3.88 -20.76 -13.02
C GLU A 59 -4.34 -22.01 -12.25
N PHE A 60 -3.42 -22.74 -11.62
CA PHE A 60 -3.78 -23.89 -10.79
C PHE A 60 -4.63 -23.52 -9.57
N ALA A 61 -4.36 -22.38 -8.93
CA ALA A 61 -5.23 -21.85 -7.89
C ALA A 61 -6.63 -21.50 -8.44
N GLY A 62 -6.72 -20.98 -9.67
CA GLY A 62 -7.99 -20.79 -10.39
C GLY A 62 -8.76 -22.09 -10.59
N ARG A 63 -8.08 -23.17 -10.99
CA ARG A 63 -8.71 -24.51 -11.12
C ARG A 63 -9.18 -25.06 -9.76
N ALA A 64 -8.44 -24.79 -8.68
CA ALA A 64 -8.88 -25.16 -7.33
C ALA A 64 -10.19 -24.45 -6.94
N ILE A 65 -10.34 -23.17 -7.32
CA ILE A 65 -11.57 -22.39 -7.11
C ILE A 65 -12.73 -22.94 -7.95
N GLU A 66 -12.49 -23.30 -9.22
CA GLU A 66 -13.51 -23.87 -10.10
C GLU A 66 -14.11 -25.17 -9.54
N VAL A 67 -13.27 -26.07 -9.00
CA VAL A 67 -13.75 -27.35 -8.43
C VAL A 67 -14.31 -27.23 -7.01
N GLY A 68 -13.98 -26.14 -6.29
CA GLY A 68 -14.37 -25.94 -4.89
C GLY A 68 -14.60 -24.47 -4.55
N PRO A 69 -15.67 -23.83 -5.05
CA PRO A 69 -15.91 -22.39 -4.88
C PRO A 69 -16.28 -21.96 -3.44
N ALA A 70 -16.54 -22.93 -2.56
CA ALA A 70 -16.75 -22.73 -1.13
C ALA A 70 -15.49 -23.01 -0.29
N ASP A 71 -14.40 -23.51 -0.90
CA ASP A 71 -13.13 -23.71 -0.21
C ASP A 71 -12.27 -22.44 -0.29
N PRO A 72 -11.92 -21.80 0.83
CA PRO A 72 -11.17 -20.54 0.83
C PRO A 72 -9.73 -20.69 0.33
N ARG A 73 -9.16 -21.90 0.35
CA ARG A 73 -7.72 -22.10 0.10
C ARG A 73 -7.31 -21.74 -1.32
N GLY A 74 -8.17 -21.98 -2.31
CA GLY A 74 -7.93 -21.58 -3.70
C GLY A 74 -7.81 -20.07 -3.85
N TYR A 75 -8.74 -19.33 -3.23
CA TYR A 75 -8.72 -17.87 -3.20
C TYR A 75 -7.50 -17.33 -2.44
N GLN A 76 -7.16 -17.90 -1.26
CA GLN A 76 -5.98 -17.51 -0.49
C GLN A 76 -4.69 -17.63 -1.31
N VAL A 77 -4.47 -18.78 -1.96
CA VAL A 77 -3.27 -18.99 -2.80
C VAL A 77 -3.24 -18.01 -3.97
N ARG A 78 -4.37 -17.81 -4.66
CA ARG A 78 -4.42 -16.88 -5.79
C ARG A 78 -4.19 -15.43 -5.36
N ALA A 79 -4.74 -15.01 -4.22
CA ALA A 79 -4.56 -13.67 -3.67
C ALA A 79 -3.07 -13.37 -3.37
N HIS A 80 -2.38 -14.29 -2.69
CA HIS A 80 -0.95 -14.12 -2.40
C HIS A 80 -0.08 -14.12 -3.65
N LEU A 81 -0.40 -14.95 -4.65
CA LEU A 81 0.30 -14.93 -5.93
C LEU A 81 0.06 -13.60 -6.67
N ALA A 82 -1.18 -13.12 -6.68
CA ALA A 82 -1.55 -11.84 -7.25
C ALA A 82 -0.80 -10.68 -6.57
N GLU A 83 -0.69 -10.67 -5.24
CA GLU A 83 0.11 -9.67 -4.51
C GLU A 83 1.58 -9.69 -4.95
N ARG A 84 2.20 -10.87 -5.03
CA ARG A 84 3.61 -11.02 -5.47
C ARG A 84 3.82 -10.58 -6.92
N MET A 85 2.80 -10.72 -7.76
CA MET A 85 2.78 -10.24 -9.14
C MET A 85 2.33 -8.78 -9.26
N ARG A 86 2.11 -8.08 -8.14
CA ARG A 86 1.58 -6.70 -8.05
C ARG A 86 0.22 -6.50 -8.72
N GLN A 87 -0.59 -7.55 -8.78
CA GLN A 87 -1.97 -7.57 -9.28
C GLN A 87 -2.95 -7.28 -8.14
N TYR A 88 -2.85 -6.08 -7.55
CA TYR A 88 -3.54 -5.75 -6.29
C TYR A 88 -5.07 -5.80 -6.37
N ILE A 89 -5.67 -5.44 -7.51
CA ILE A 89 -7.14 -5.55 -7.69
C ILE A 89 -7.60 -7.02 -7.57
N GLN A 90 -6.89 -7.94 -8.23
CA GLN A 90 -7.22 -9.37 -8.14
C GLN A 90 -7.00 -9.89 -6.70
N ALA A 91 -5.93 -9.46 -6.05
CA ALA A 91 -5.66 -9.84 -4.66
C ALA A 91 -6.76 -9.33 -3.71
N GLU A 92 -7.25 -8.10 -3.87
CA GLU A 92 -8.34 -7.56 -3.05
C GLU A 92 -9.62 -8.37 -3.21
N LEU A 93 -10.00 -8.69 -4.46
CA LEU A 93 -11.19 -9.50 -4.76
C LEU A 93 -11.09 -10.89 -4.11
N ASP A 94 -9.96 -11.56 -4.26
CA ASP A 94 -9.77 -12.90 -3.71
C ASP A 94 -9.72 -12.89 -2.18
N PHE A 95 -9.00 -11.95 -1.55
CA PHE A 95 -9.06 -11.81 -0.08
C PHE A 95 -10.47 -11.44 0.41
N GLY A 96 -11.21 -10.64 -0.35
CA GLY A 96 -12.62 -10.37 -0.07
C GLY A 96 -13.45 -11.64 -0.02
N ARG A 97 -13.25 -12.55 -1.00
CA ARG A 97 -13.92 -13.85 -1.01
C ARG A 97 -13.48 -14.76 0.14
N VAL A 98 -12.22 -14.73 0.54
CA VAL A 98 -11.75 -15.46 1.72
C VAL A 98 -12.44 -14.94 2.98
N ILE A 99 -12.58 -13.63 3.14
CA ILE A 99 -13.27 -13.01 4.28
C ILE A 99 -14.76 -13.39 4.32
N GLU A 100 -15.43 -13.50 3.16
CA GLU A 100 -16.82 -14.00 3.12
C GLU A 100 -16.94 -15.44 3.62
N LEU A 101 -15.94 -16.28 3.33
CA LEU A 101 -15.91 -17.69 3.73
C LEU A 101 -15.40 -17.88 5.18
N LEU A 102 -14.53 -16.98 5.65
CA LEU A 102 -13.86 -17.00 6.95
C LEU A 102 -13.95 -15.61 7.62
N PRO A 103 -15.14 -15.19 8.09
CA PRO A 103 -15.38 -13.81 8.56
C PRO A 103 -14.64 -13.42 9.84
N ASP A 104 -14.12 -14.41 10.58
CA ASP A 104 -13.39 -14.23 11.83
C ASP A 104 -11.89 -14.57 11.70
N ASP A 105 -11.36 -14.68 10.47
CA ASP A 105 -9.92 -14.83 10.24
C ASP A 105 -9.21 -13.47 10.17
N PRO A 106 -8.48 -13.05 11.22
CA PRO A 106 -7.77 -11.77 11.21
C PRO A 106 -6.65 -11.72 10.15
N ALA A 107 -6.08 -12.86 9.74
CA ALA A 107 -5.02 -12.87 8.74
C ALA A 107 -5.54 -12.37 7.39
N SER A 108 -6.75 -12.79 6.99
CA SER A 108 -7.36 -12.36 5.73
C SER A 108 -7.66 -10.85 5.69
N TYR A 109 -8.13 -10.27 6.80
CA TYR A 109 -8.28 -8.81 6.90
C TYR A 109 -6.92 -8.10 6.83
N PHE A 110 -5.91 -8.59 7.55
CA PHE A 110 -4.57 -8.01 7.52
C PHE A 110 -4.01 -7.95 6.09
N GLN A 111 -4.10 -9.05 5.35
CA GLN A 111 -3.61 -9.12 3.97
C GLN A 111 -4.39 -8.21 3.03
N ARG A 112 -5.73 -8.18 3.12
CA ARG A 112 -6.54 -7.25 2.32
C ARG A 112 -6.24 -5.78 2.67
N GLY A 113 -5.98 -5.49 3.94
CA GLY A 113 -5.57 -4.17 4.41
C GLY A 113 -4.28 -3.69 3.75
N LEU A 114 -3.27 -4.55 3.66
CA LEU A 114 -2.02 -4.25 2.93
C LEU A 114 -2.25 -4.03 1.43
N VAL A 115 -3.09 -4.86 0.80
CA VAL A 115 -3.43 -4.72 -0.62
C VAL A 115 -4.17 -3.40 -0.88
N ARG A 116 -5.15 -3.06 -0.04
CA ARG A 116 -5.91 -1.81 -0.15
C ARG A 116 -5.06 -0.58 0.06
N LEU A 117 -4.05 -0.64 0.93
CA LEU A 117 -3.07 0.44 1.09
C LEU A 117 -2.35 0.73 -0.23
N ARG A 118 -1.93 -0.33 -0.95
CA ARG A 118 -1.27 -0.22 -2.26
C ARG A 118 -2.22 0.21 -3.39
N LEU A 119 -3.52 0.05 -3.21
CA LEU A 119 -4.57 0.55 -4.10
C LEU A 119 -5.01 1.98 -3.76
N LEU A 120 -4.37 2.65 -2.80
CA LEU A 120 -4.76 3.96 -2.29
C LEU A 120 -6.18 3.99 -1.68
N ASN A 121 -6.77 2.81 -1.40
CA ASN A 121 -8.02 2.68 -0.66
C ASN A 121 -7.74 2.76 0.85
N PHE A 122 -7.34 3.94 1.31
CA PHE A 122 -6.87 4.14 2.68
C PHE A 122 -7.96 3.89 3.73
N ALA A 123 -9.19 4.33 3.46
CA ALA A 123 -10.32 4.09 4.35
C ALA A 123 -10.62 2.59 4.50
N GLY A 124 -10.65 1.84 3.38
CA GLY A 124 -10.84 0.40 3.40
C GLY A 124 -9.68 -0.36 4.05
N SER A 125 -8.45 0.10 3.84
CA SER A 125 -7.25 -0.45 4.49
C SER A 125 -7.32 -0.29 6.01
N ALA A 126 -7.60 0.91 6.49
CA ALA A 126 -7.74 1.18 7.92
C ALA A 126 -8.89 0.37 8.55
N ALA A 127 -10.03 0.24 7.86
CA ALA A 127 -11.15 -0.58 8.34
C ALA A 127 -10.80 -2.07 8.47
N ASP A 128 -10.02 -2.62 7.54
CA ASP A 128 -9.56 -4.01 7.63
C ASP A 128 -8.61 -4.20 8.82
N PHE A 129 -7.67 -3.29 9.04
CA PHE A 129 -6.80 -3.35 10.22
C PHE A 129 -7.57 -3.15 11.54
N ASP A 130 -8.60 -2.29 11.57
CA ASP A 130 -9.48 -2.15 12.73
C ASP A 130 -10.19 -3.46 13.05
N ARG A 131 -10.61 -4.21 12.02
CA ARG A 131 -11.19 -5.54 12.20
C ARG A 131 -10.17 -6.54 12.76
N CYS A 132 -8.90 -6.46 12.37
CA CYS A 132 -7.84 -7.24 13.01
C CYS A 132 -7.72 -6.95 14.51
N VAL A 133 -7.78 -5.67 14.91
CA VAL A 133 -7.75 -5.26 16.33
C VAL A 133 -8.96 -5.80 17.08
N VAL A 134 -10.16 -5.76 16.49
CA VAL A 134 -11.38 -6.34 17.10
C VAL A 134 -11.23 -7.85 17.29
N LEU A 135 -10.71 -8.57 16.30
CA LEU A 135 -10.55 -10.03 16.36
C LEU A 135 -9.38 -10.47 17.25
N ARG A 136 -8.32 -9.66 17.36
CA ARG A 136 -7.11 -9.95 18.14
C ARG A 136 -6.60 -8.69 18.84
N PRO A 137 -7.26 -8.24 19.93
CA PRO A 137 -6.87 -7.00 20.62
C PRO A 137 -5.42 -7.02 21.13
N ALA A 138 -4.94 -8.16 21.61
CA ALA A 138 -3.58 -8.32 22.11
C ALA A 138 -2.48 -8.21 21.04
N ARG A 139 -2.84 -8.16 19.75
CA ARG A 139 -1.91 -7.96 18.63
C ARG A 139 -1.90 -6.51 18.15
N GLU A 140 -2.77 -5.63 18.67
CA GLU A 140 -2.86 -4.23 18.24
C GLU A 140 -1.52 -3.49 18.27
N PRO A 141 -0.67 -3.62 19.32
CA PRO A 141 0.64 -3.00 19.32
C PRO A 141 1.55 -3.47 18.18
N GLU A 142 1.35 -4.65 17.60
CA GLU A 142 2.21 -5.19 16.53
C GLU A 142 1.79 -4.71 15.13
N LEU A 143 0.63 -4.05 15.00
CA LEU A 143 0.05 -3.61 13.73
C LEU A 143 0.52 -2.20 13.31
N TRP A 144 1.82 -1.97 13.20
CA TRP A 144 2.34 -0.67 12.77
C TRP A 144 1.82 -0.22 11.38
N GLN A 145 1.51 -1.16 10.48
CA GLN A 145 0.92 -0.86 9.17
C GLN A 145 -0.47 -0.21 9.30
N ARG A 146 -1.20 -0.50 10.38
CA ARG A 146 -2.46 0.18 10.72
C ARG A 146 -2.22 1.67 10.92
N GLY A 147 -1.13 2.05 11.59
CA GLY A 147 -0.79 3.47 11.83
C GLY A 147 -0.56 4.22 10.51
N ILE A 148 0.11 3.58 9.56
CA ILE A 148 0.33 4.12 8.20
C ILE A 148 -1.00 4.25 7.44
N ALA A 149 -1.84 3.21 7.47
CA ALA A 149 -3.16 3.26 6.85
C ALA A 149 -4.05 4.37 7.46
N LEU A 150 -4.03 4.54 8.78
CA LEU A 150 -4.74 5.60 9.49
C LEU A 150 -4.23 6.99 9.09
N PHE A 151 -2.92 7.17 8.96
CA PHE A 151 -2.33 8.42 8.49
C PHE A 151 -2.87 8.80 7.11
N TYR A 152 -2.80 7.89 6.13
CA TYR A 152 -3.28 8.20 4.78
C TYR A 152 -4.80 8.33 4.69
N ALA A 153 -5.55 7.65 5.57
CA ALA A 153 -6.99 7.80 5.70
C ALA A 153 -7.41 9.12 6.41
N GLY A 154 -6.45 9.95 6.83
CA GLY A 154 -6.72 11.20 7.55
C GLY A 154 -7.12 11.02 9.02
N ARG A 155 -7.04 9.80 9.55
CA ARG A 155 -7.36 9.44 10.95
C ARG A 155 -6.15 9.66 11.86
N PHE A 156 -5.58 10.87 11.81
CA PHE A 156 -4.27 11.19 12.40
C PHE A 156 -4.22 10.99 13.92
N ALA A 157 -5.28 11.34 14.66
CA ALA A 157 -5.33 11.13 16.11
C ALA A 157 -5.31 9.64 16.48
N GLU A 158 -5.89 8.78 15.66
CA GLU A 158 -5.84 7.33 15.84
C GLU A 158 -4.48 6.77 15.43
N GLY A 159 -3.89 7.29 14.33
CA GLY A 159 -2.54 6.94 13.88
C GLY A 159 -1.50 7.25 14.95
N ARG A 160 -1.58 8.44 15.57
CA ARG A 160 -0.75 8.83 16.73
C ARG A 160 -0.81 7.77 17.84
N ARG A 161 -2.01 7.41 18.30
CA ARG A 161 -2.20 6.39 19.35
C ARG A 161 -1.67 5.02 18.95
N GLN A 162 -1.81 4.64 17.67
CA GLN A 162 -1.28 3.38 17.17
C GLN A 162 0.25 3.33 17.24
N PHE A 163 0.96 4.42 16.94
CA PHE A 163 2.41 4.48 17.05
C PHE A 163 2.90 4.59 18.50
N GLU A 164 2.13 5.24 19.39
CA GLU A 164 2.35 5.20 20.84
C GLU A 164 2.19 3.76 21.38
N SER A 165 1.17 3.01 20.92
CA SER A 165 0.97 1.60 21.24
C SER A 165 2.11 0.72 20.70
N HIS A 166 2.50 0.90 19.43
CA HIS A 166 3.57 0.11 18.81
C HIS A 166 4.93 0.27 19.50
N ARG A 167 5.22 1.47 20.01
CA ARG A 167 6.45 1.76 20.78
C ARG A 167 6.65 0.81 21.97
N THR A 168 5.58 0.24 22.52
CA THR A 168 5.63 -0.69 23.67
C THR A 168 6.20 -2.06 23.31
N VAL A 169 6.10 -2.48 22.05
CA VAL A 169 6.61 -3.78 21.57
C VAL A 169 7.84 -3.64 20.67
N ASN A 170 8.05 -2.47 20.05
CA ASN A 170 9.24 -2.17 19.26
C ASN A 170 9.80 -0.78 19.59
N PRO A 171 10.62 -0.65 20.66
CA PRO A 171 11.08 0.64 21.15
C PRO A 171 12.15 1.30 20.26
N ASN A 172 12.79 0.58 19.34
CA ASN A 172 13.91 1.10 18.56
C ASN A 172 13.59 1.21 17.06
N ASP A 173 12.33 1.46 16.73
CA ASP A 173 11.85 1.66 15.37
C ASP A 173 11.90 3.15 14.98
N VAL A 174 12.85 3.51 14.10
CA VAL A 174 12.99 4.90 13.61
C VAL A 174 11.77 5.30 12.79
N GLU A 175 11.25 4.38 11.97
CA GLU A 175 10.06 4.61 11.16
C GLU A 175 8.85 4.96 12.03
N ASN A 176 8.63 4.23 13.14
CA ASN A 176 7.57 4.52 14.10
C ASN A 176 7.63 5.98 14.58
N SER A 177 8.83 6.48 14.88
CA SER A 177 9.03 7.84 15.39
C SER A 177 8.71 8.89 14.32
N ALA A 178 9.10 8.65 13.08
CA ALA A 178 8.78 9.53 11.95
C ALA A 178 7.27 9.55 11.63
N TRP A 179 6.60 8.40 11.63
CA TRP A 179 5.16 8.33 11.39
C TRP A 179 4.34 8.93 12.55
N HIS A 180 4.79 8.74 13.79
CA HIS A 180 4.24 9.41 14.97
C HIS A 180 4.35 10.94 14.85
N PHE A 181 5.54 11.45 14.49
CA PHE A 181 5.74 12.87 14.22
C PHE A 181 4.81 13.40 13.12
N ALA A 182 4.65 12.65 12.02
CA ALA A 182 3.76 13.04 10.93
C ALA A 182 2.29 13.09 11.37
N CYS A 183 1.84 12.14 12.20
CA CYS A 183 0.48 12.16 12.75
C CYS A 183 0.26 13.38 13.66
N ILE A 184 1.16 13.64 14.62
CA ILE A 184 1.04 14.81 15.49
C ILE A 184 1.08 16.10 14.67
N SER A 185 1.96 16.19 13.68
CA SER A 185 2.08 17.39 12.83
C SER A 185 0.78 17.74 12.13
N ARG A 186 -0.05 16.73 11.81
CA ARG A 186 -1.36 16.92 11.18
C ARG A 186 -2.46 17.31 12.16
N VAL A 187 -2.30 17.03 13.45
CA VAL A 187 -3.29 17.35 14.49
C VAL A 187 -2.93 18.66 15.20
N ASP A 188 -1.70 18.76 15.71
CA ASP A 188 -1.24 19.80 16.63
C ASP A 188 -0.11 20.67 16.04
N GLY A 189 0.40 20.31 14.86
CA GLY A 189 1.48 21.02 14.19
C GLY A 189 2.89 20.50 14.52
N PRO A 190 3.89 20.82 13.67
CA PRO A 190 5.23 20.24 13.75
C PRO A 190 6.02 20.64 15.01
N GLY A 191 5.70 21.78 15.62
CA GLY A 191 6.32 22.18 16.90
C GLY A 191 5.94 21.25 18.05
N VAL A 192 4.66 20.85 18.12
CA VAL A 192 4.17 19.89 19.12
C VAL A 192 4.72 18.49 18.82
N ALA A 193 4.78 18.11 17.55
CA ALA A 193 5.37 16.85 17.11
C ALA A 193 6.84 16.73 17.53
N ARG A 194 7.62 17.81 17.39
CA ARG A 194 9.02 17.89 17.83
C ARG A 194 9.15 17.74 19.35
N ALA A 195 8.31 18.45 20.11
CA ALA A 195 8.31 18.37 21.57
C ALA A 195 7.98 16.96 22.10
N GLN A 196 7.30 16.15 21.29
CA GLN A 196 6.90 14.76 21.61
C GLN A 196 7.69 13.75 20.77
N TRP A 197 8.87 14.13 20.30
CA TRP A 197 9.74 13.23 19.54
C TRP A 197 10.06 11.97 20.34
N MET A 198 9.98 10.81 19.68
CA MET A 198 10.35 9.52 20.25
C MET A 198 11.79 9.20 19.84
N PRO A 199 12.81 9.38 20.70
CA PRO A 199 14.18 9.08 20.32
C PRO A 199 14.39 7.57 20.14
N VAL A 200 15.22 7.20 19.17
CA VAL A 200 15.58 5.81 18.84
C VAL A 200 17.10 5.66 18.85
N ARG A 201 17.60 4.52 19.33
CA ARG A 201 19.04 4.23 19.39
C ARG A 201 19.36 2.96 18.65
N GLY A 202 20.56 2.90 18.06
CA GLY A 202 21.13 1.68 17.47
C GLY A 202 20.67 1.38 16.03
N ASP A 203 20.02 2.32 15.35
CA ASP A 203 19.75 2.18 13.92
C ASP A 203 20.95 2.66 13.11
N GLU A 204 21.64 1.73 12.45
CA GLU A 204 22.84 1.99 11.65
C GLU A 204 22.53 2.29 10.18
N ARG A 205 21.26 2.25 9.77
CA ARG A 205 20.89 2.53 8.38
C ARG A 205 21.10 4.01 8.08
N VAL A 206 21.70 4.29 6.93
CA VAL A 206 21.83 5.67 6.43
C VAL A 206 20.54 6.08 5.71
N PRO A 207 19.97 7.29 5.93
CA PRO A 207 20.44 8.38 6.81
C PRO A 207 19.62 8.50 8.12
N MET A 208 19.39 7.41 8.85
CA MET A 208 18.45 7.40 9.99
C MET A 208 18.90 8.31 11.12
N ALA A 209 20.20 8.41 11.39
CA ALA A 209 20.72 9.32 12.42
C ALA A 209 20.38 10.78 12.10
N GLU A 210 20.65 11.22 10.88
CA GLU A 210 20.39 12.58 10.42
C GLU A 210 18.89 12.89 10.37
N ILE A 211 18.06 11.90 10.04
CA ILE A 211 16.59 12.04 10.10
C ILE A 211 16.13 12.25 11.54
N GLN A 212 16.67 11.52 12.52
CA GLN A 212 16.32 11.73 13.92
C GLN A 212 16.71 13.13 14.39
N GLU A 213 17.89 13.60 14.02
CA GLU A 213 18.36 14.95 14.34
C GLU A 213 17.48 16.02 13.67
N LEU A 214 17.14 15.86 12.40
CA LEU A 214 16.25 16.78 11.68
C LEU A 214 14.87 16.87 12.34
N MET A 215 14.24 15.73 12.63
CA MET A 215 12.88 15.68 13.18
C MET A 215 12.82 16.19 14.62
N SER A 216 13.85 15.88 15.43
CA SER A 216 13.99 16.39 16.81
C SER A 216 14.42 17.86 16.87
N GLY A 217 14.92 18.42 15.77
CA GLY A 217 15.26 19.84 15.61
C GLY A 217 16.71 20.20 15.91
N SER A 218 17.60 19.21 16.08
CA SER A 218 19.05 19.43 16.22
C SER A 218 19.82 19.32 14.90
N GLY A 219 19.20 18.79 13.84
CA GLY A 219 19.82 18.55 12.53
C GLY A 219 19.30 19.46 11.42
N SER A 220 19.72 19.17 10.20
CA SER A 220 19.37 19.93 8.99
C SER A 220 19.02 19.02 7.81
N VAL A 221 18.36 19.59 6.80
CA VAL A 221 18.06 18.85 5.57
C VAL A 221 19.33 18.54 4.80
N GLU A 222 20.29 19.46 4.85
CA GLU A 222 21.60 19.35 4.21
C GLU A 222 22.35 18.13 4.74
N ALA A 223 22.37 17.91 6.06
CA ALA A 223 23.02 16.74 6.67
C ALA A 223 22.40 15.42 6.17
N VAL A 224 21.06 15.36 6.07
CA VAL A 224 20.37 14.17 5.53
C VAL A 224 20.79 13.91 4.09
N LEU A 225 20.85 14.95 3.26
CA LEU A 225 21.23 14.82 1.85
C LEU A 225 22.71 14.42 1.68
N GLU A 226 23.61 15.03 2.43
CA GLU A 226 25.04 14.69 2.44
C GLU A 226 25.26 13.23 2.84
N ALA A 227 24.56 12.75 3.87
CA ALA A 227 24.62 11.36 4.29
C ALA A 227 24.12 10.40 3.20
N VAL A 228 23.04 10.75 2.49
CA VAL A 228 22.56 9.97 1.34
C VAL A 228 23.58 9.94 0.20
N GLU A 229 24.18 11.08 -0.13
CA GLU A 229 25.16 11.20 -1.22
C GLU A 229 26.48 10.49 -0.94
N ALA A 230 26.87 10.40 0.35
CA ALA A 230 28.06 9.68 0.78
C ALA A 230 27.97 8.15 0.53
N VAL A 231 26.75 7.60 0.37
CA VAL A 231 26.57 6.17 0.07
C VAL A 231 26.81 5.89 -1.41
N THR A 232 27.92 5.20 -1.69
CA THR A 232 28.40 4.99 -3.06
C THR A 232 28.07 3.61 -3.66
N ASP A 233 27.78 2.60 -2.84
CA ASP A 233 27.40 1.27 -3.33
C ASP A 233 25.96 1.28 -3.87
N GLY A 234 25.70 0.58 -4.98
CA GLY A 234 24.43 0.71 -5.70
C GLY A 234 23.19 0.31 -4.88
N ALA A 235 23.29 -0.77 -4.09
CA ALA A 235 22.18 -1.28 -3.30
C ALA A 235 21.94 -0.44 -2.03
N GLY A 236 23.02 -0.04 -1.35
CA GLY A 236 23.00 0.87 -0.21
C GLY A 236 22.50 2.25 -0.61
N ARG A 237 22.96 2.80 -1.74
CA ARG A 237 22.52 4.10 -2.26
C ARG A 237 21.01 4.12 -2.51
N SER A 238 20.47 3.08 -3.15
CA SER A 238 19.02 3.01 -3.41
C SER A 238 18.22 2.99 -2.10
N ARG A 239 18.70 2.28 -1.08
CA ARG A 239 18.08 2.25 0.26
C ARG A 239 18.20 3.61 0.98
N ALA A 240 19.37 4.23 0.95
CA ALA A 240 19.59 5.55 1.55
C ALA A 240 18.71 6.62 0.89
N GLN A 241 18.62 6.61 -0.44
CA GLN A 241 17.74 7.48 -1.21
C GLN A 241 16.26 7.25 -0.88
N LEU A 242 15.82 5.98 -0.81
CA LEU A 242 14.44 5.65 -0.42
C LEU A 242 14.10 6.32 0.92
N TYR A 243 14.86 6.02 1.97
CA TYR A 243 14.52 6.50 3.31
C TYR A 243 14.75 8.00 3.48
N GLY A 244 15.89 8.52 3.01
CA GLY A 244 16.19 9.95 3.08
C GLY A 244 15.13 10.79 2.41
N HIS A 245 14.74 10.46 1.17
CA HIS A 245 13.71 11.20 0.47
C HIS A 245 12.31 10.96 1.02
N LEU A 246 11.98 9.76 1.52
CA LEU A 246 10.66 9.51 2.14
C LEU A 246 10.45 10.41 3.36
N TYR A 247 11.43 10.44 4.26
CA TYR A 247 11.30 11.22 5.50
C TYR A 247 11.48 12.71 5.31
N LEU A 248 12.29 13.15 4.32
CA LEU A 248 12.31 14.55 3.90
C LEU A 248 10.97 14.99 3.32
N SER A 249 10.32 14.15 2.53
CA SER A 249 8.97 14.45 2.02
C SER A 249 7.98 14.65 3.17
N MET A 250 7.96 13.73 4.14
CA MET A 250 7.09 13.84 5.33
C MET A 250 7.40 15.08 6.16
N TYR A 251 8.69 15.39 6.37
CA TYR A 251 9.13 16.59 7.07
C TYR A 251 8.63 17.86 6.37
N TYR A 252 8.84 17.99 5.06
CA TYR A 252 8.37 19.15 4.31
C TYR A 252 6.84 19.28 4.30
N GLY A 253 6.14 18.15 4.19
CA GLY A 253 4.68 18.10 4.30
C GLY A 253 4.17 18.63 5.64
N ALA A 254 4.82 18.25 6.74
CA ALA A 254 4.51 18.75 8.08
C ALA A 254 4.70 20.26 8.23
N HIS A 255 5.61 20.85 7.44
CA HIS A 255 5.91 22.29 7.44
C HIS A 255 5.20 23.08 6.32
N GLY A 256 4.27 22.46 5.60
CA GLY A 256 3.51 23.10 4.52
C GLY A 256 4.33 23.44 3.26
N ARG A 257 5.52 22.85 3.12
CA ARG A 257 6.45 23.06 2.01
C ARG A 257 6.12 22.09 0.86
N ARG A 258 5.05 22.43 0.13
CA ARG A 258 4.38 21.53 -0.84
C ARG A 258 5.26 21.11 -2.01
N GLU A 259 6.07 22.01 -2.55
CA GLU A 259 6.92 21.68 -3.69
C GLU A 259 8.03 20.71 -3.31
N GLU A 260 8.67 20.96 -2.17
CA GLU A 260 9.72 20.12 -1.64
C GLU A 260 9.16 18.76 -1.22
N GLU A 261 8.02 18.74 -0.55
CA GLU A 261 7.28 17.51 -0.24
C GLU A 261 7.10 16.64 -1.49
N ALA A 262 6.58 17.21 -2.58
CA ALA A 262 6.33 16.49 -3.83
C ALA A 262 7.63 16.00 -4.49
N ARG A 263 8.65 16.87 -4.57
CA ARG A 263 9.95 16.52 -5.16
C ARG A 263 10.56 15.32 -4.45
N HIS A 264 10.59 15.34 -3.11
CA HIS A 264 11.14 14.25 -2.32
C HIS A 264 10.27 12.99 -2.39
N ALA A 265 8.95 13.10 -2.45
CA ALA A 265 8.08 11.93 -2.60
C ALA A 265 8.37 11.14 -3.90
N VAL A 266 8.55 11.85 -5.02
CA VAL A 266 8.90 11.25 -6.32
C VAL A 266 10.27 10.57 -6.28
N GLN A 267 11.27 11.20 -5.65
CA GLN A 267 12.60 10.59 -5.51
C GLN A 267 12.55 9.32 -4.65
N ALA A 268 11.80 9.33 -3.56
CA ALA A 268 11.62 8.17 -2.69
C ALA A 268 10.97 7.01 -3.44
N ALA A 269 9.88 7.27 -4.18
CA ALA A 269 9.19 6.27 -4.99
C ALA A 269 10.11 5.64 -6.06
N LYS A 270 10.90 6.48 -6.75
CA LYS A 270 11.86 6.02 -7.75
C LYS A 270 12.94 5.11 -7.14
N ALA A 271 13.53 5.53 -6.03
CA ALA A 271 14.58 4.76 -5.34
C ALA A 271 14.03 3.49 -4.66
N GLY A 272 12.77 3.53 -4.22
CA GLY A 272 12.08 2.44 -3.54
C GLY A 272 11.63 1.27 -4.42
N ASN A 273 11.70 1.40 -5.75
CA ASN A 273 11.17 0.37 -6.64
C ASN A 273 11.83 -1.00 -6.40
N GLY A 274 11.04 -1.98 -5.97
CA GLY A 274 11.50 -3.33 -5.66
C GLY A 274 12.12 -3.50 -4.26
N LEU A 275 12.15 -2.46 -3.41
CA LEU A 275 12.73 -2.51 -2.05
C LEU A 275 11.72 -2.95 -0.97
N GLY A 276 10.83 -3.88 -1.33
CA GLY A 276 9.82 -4.42 -0.41
C GLY A 276 8.77 -3.40 0.04
N LEU A 277 8.24 -3.62 1.25
CA LEU A 277 7.09 -2.87 1.77
C LEU A 277 7.34 -1.36 1.85
N MET A 278 8.51 -0.92 2.32
CA MET A 278 8.80 0.53 2.41
C MET A 278 8.96 1.18 1.03
N GLY A 279 9.43 0.42 0.03
CA GLY A 279 9.42 0.85 -1.37
C GLY A 279 8.00 1.04 -1.91
N ASP A 280 7.10 0.09 -1.64
CA ASP A 280 5.67 0.24 -1.98
C ASP A 280 5.04 1.42 -1.24
N ILE A 281 5.37 1.64 0.04
CA ILE A 281 4.88 2.78 0.83
C ILE A 281 5.38 4.10 0.25
N ALA A 282 6.62 4.18 -0.24
CA ALA A 282 7.12 5.39 -0.89
C ALA A 282 6.37 5.70 -2.19
N GLN A 283 6.00 4.68 -2.97
CA GLN A 283 5.12 4.86 -4.13
C GLN A 283 3.74 5.36 -3.71
N VAL A 284 3.12 4.72 -2.71
CA VAL A 284 1.84 5.15 -2.14
C VAL A 284 1.89 6.60 -1.65
N HIS A 285 2.96 6.97 -0.96
CA HIS A 285 3.18 8.34 -0.47
C HIS A 285 3.25 9.33 -1.62
N SER A 286 4.03 9.03 -2.65
CA SER A 286 4.15 9.86 -3.85
C SER A 286 2.81 10.07 -4.53
N ASP A 287 2.02 9.01 -4.70
CA ASP A 287 0.70 9.09 -5.34
C ASP A 287 -0.29 9.88 -4.48
N TRP A 288 -0.26 9.70 -3.15
CA TRP A 288 -1.09 10.46 -2.21
C TRP A 288 -0.73 11.95 -2.19
N VAL A 289 0.56 12.30 -2.19
CA VAL A 289 1.02 13.70 -2.28
C VAL A 289 0.56 14.30 -3.60
N ALA A 290 0.77 13.61 -4.72
CA ALA A 290 0.38 14.08 -6.04
C ALA A 290 -1.13 14.34 -6.13
N ALA A 291 -1.95 13.40 -5.63
CA ALA A 291 -3.41 13.55 -5.59
C ALA A 291 -3.81 14.80 -4.79
N ARG A 292 -3.29 14.96 -3.57
CA ARG A 292 -3.59 16.10 -2.69
C ARG A 292 -3.18 17.45 -3.28
N LEU A 293 -2.08 17.50 -4.04
CA LEU A 293 -1.61 18.74 -4.68
C LEU A 293 -2.35 19.07 -5.97
N SER A 294 -2.90 18.06 -6.66
CA SER A 294 -3.63 18.24 -7.92
C SER A 294 -5.05 18.82 -7.75
N GLY A 295 -5.55 18.95 -6.52
CA GLY A 295 -6.85 19.56 -6.23
C GLY A 295 -8.05 18.78 -6.77
N ARG A 296 -7.89 17.47 -7.03
CA ARG A 296 -8.97 16.53 -7.34
C ARG A 296 -9.34 15.72 -6.11
#